data_AF-A0A2N2G3J7-F1
#
_entry.id   AF-A0A2N2G3J7-F1
#
_cell.length_a   1.000
_cell.length_b   1.000
_cell.length_c   1.000
_cell.angle_alpha   90.00
_cell.angle_beta   90.00
_cell.angle_gamma   90.00
#
_symmetry.space_group_name_H-M   'P 1'
#
loop_
_entity.id
_entity.type
_entity.pdbx_description
1 polymer ?
#
loop_
_entity_poly.entity_id
_entity_poly.type
_entity_poly.pdbx_seq_one_letter_code
_entity_poly.pdbx_strand_id
1 'polypeptide(L)'
;TTPQEFPQKKPKKAKEQRTRFLIIYRHQNRLALFKNETNLLKGLYGFVQTEVLPKESSLTFLGKVQHEYSHISLSAKVYECEVELNQFQEWFDYDTILKMALSKVDHKALELLKN
;
A
#
# COMPACT_ATOMS: atom_id res chain seq x y z
N THR A 1 -45.52 19.34 2.54
CA THR A 1 -44.11 19.32 2.10
C THR A 1 -43.26 19.72 3.29
N THR A 2 -42.47 18.80 3.83
CA THR A 2 -41.77 18.97 5.12
C THR A 2 -40.36 19.54 4.91
N PRO A 3 -39.94 20.60 5.64
CA PRO A 3 -38.62 21.23 5.50
C PRO A 3 -37.40 20.32 5.70
N GLN A 4 -37.60 19.13 6.29
CA GLN A 4 -36.56 18.14 6.57
C GLN A 4 -36.08 17.37 5.32
N GLU A 5 -36.76 17.51 4.19
CA GLU A 5 -36.35 16.86 2.94
C GLU A 5 -35.19 17.58 2.25
N PHE A 6 -34.75 18.75 2.74
CA PHE A 6 -33.67 19.52 2.14
C PHE A 6 -32.47 19.67 3.09
N PRO A 7 -31.24 19.53 2.56
CA PRO A 7 -30.90 19.23 1.17
C PRO A 7 -30.98 17.73 0.85
N GLN A 8 -31.69 17.38 -0.23
CA GLN A 8 -31.65 16.02 -0.78
C GLN A 8 -30.22 15.72 -1.27
N LYS A 9 -29.58 14.71 -0.67
CA LYS A 9 -28.23 14.28 -1.08
C LYS A 9 -28.28 13.80 -2.53
N LYS A 10 -27.49 14.44 -3.41
CA LYS A 10 -27.26 13.95 -4.77
C LYS A 10 -26.74 12.50 -4.72
N PRO A 11 -27.26 11.59 -5.55
CA PRO A 11 -26.75 10.23 -5.64
C PRO A 11 -25.27 10.28 -6.04
N LYS A 12 -24.41 9.66 -5.23
CA LYS A 12 -22.96 9.61 -5.47
C LYS A 12 -22.69 8.62 -6.62
N LYS A 13 -21.79 8.99 -7.54
CA LYS A 13 -21.28 8.07 -8.57
C LYS A 13 -20.58 6.87 -7.90
N ALA A 14 -20.64 5.72 -8.56
CA ALA A 14 -19.90 4.53 -8.13
C ALA A 14 -18.40 4.84 -8.03
N LYS A 15 -17.76 4.43 -6.94
CA LYS A 15 -16.33 4.62 -6.73
C LYS A 15 -15.54 3.74 -7.69
N GLU A 16 -14.45 4.25 -8.23
CA GLU A 16 -13.51 3.42 -8.99
C GLU A 16 -12.80 2.44 -8.03
N GLN A 17 -12.82 1.15 -8.35
CA GLN A 17 -12.09 0.14 -7.58
C GLN A 17 -10.77 -0.18 -8.27
N ARG A 18 -9.66 0.05 -7.59
CA ARG A 18 -8.31 -0.27 -8.07
C ARG A 18 -7.76 -1.44 -7.26
N THR A 19 -7.40 -2.51 -7.96
CA THR A 19 -6.68 -3.64 -7.36
C THR A 19 -5.19 -3.53 -7.70
N ARG A 20 -4.35 -3.73 -6.69
CA ARG A 20 -2.89 -3.69 -6.81
C ARG A 20 -2.25 -4.88 -6.08
N PHE A 21 -1.01 -5.15 -6.40
CA PHE A 21 -0.12 -6.02 -5.65
C PHE A 21 0.90 -5.15 -4.94
N LEU A 22 1.06 -5.34 -3.64
CA LEU A 22 2.04 -4.64 -2.81
C LEU A 22 3.11 -5.65 -2.43
N ILE A 23 4.36 -5.36 -2.78
CA ILE A 23 5.50 -6.25 -2.58
C ILE A 23 6.43 -5.65 -1.53
N ILE A 24 6.61 -6.37 -0.42
CA ILE A 24 7.53 -6.07 0.65
C ILE A 24 8.82 -6.82 0.35
N TYR A 25 9.86 -6.09 -0.05
CA TYR A 25 11.19 -6.65 -0.22
C TYR A 25 11.92 -6.67 1.10
N ARG A 26 12.38 -7.85 1.50
CA ARG A 26 13.04 -8.08 2.77
C ARG A 26 14.45 -8.64 2.55
N HIS A 27 15.38 -8.13 3.34
CA HIS A 27 16.70 -8.73 3.50
C HIS A 27 17.03 -8.78 4.99
N GLN A 28 17.12 -9.99 5.56
CA GLN A 28 17.35 -10.21 6.99
C GLN A 28 16.30 -9.50 7.87
N ASN A 29 16.66 -8.37 8.48
CA ASN A 29 15.79 -7.60 9.38
C ASN A 29 15.51 -6.17 8.86
N ARG A 30 15.76 -5.94 7.57
CA ARG A 30 15.54 -4.66 6.87
C ARG A 30 14.57 -4.85 5.73
N LEU A 31 13.81 -3.79 5.44
CA LEU A 31 12.85 -3.74 4.36
C LEU A 31 13.26 -2.64 3.37
N ALA A 32 13.10 -2.91 2.08
CA ALA A 32 13.32 -1.90 1.07
C ALA A 32 12.07 -1.03 0.94
N LEU A 33 12.27 0.29 0.96
CA LEU A 33 11.24 1.28 0.70
C LEU A 33 11.65 2.14 -0.47
N PHE A 34 10.64 2.61 -1.21
CA PHE A 34 10.82 3.39 -2.41
C PHE A 34 10.06 4.69 -2.25
N LYS A 35 10.70 5.78 -2.66
CA LYS A 35 10.03 7.07 -2.71
C LYS A 35 9.07 7.08 -3.90
N ASN A 36 7.79 7.34 -3.63
CA ASN A 36 6.80 7.36 -4.68
C ASN A 36 6.95 8.63 -5.53
N GLU A 37 7.25 8.46 -6.82
CA GLU A 37 7.41 9.57 -7.77
C GLU A 37 6.10 9.91 -8.51
N THR A 38 5.06 9.08 -8.38
CA THR A 38 3.78 9.28 -9.07
C THR A 38 2.90 10.32 -8.39
N ASN A 39 1.95 10.90 -9.15
CA ASN A 39 1.09 12.01 -8.68
C ASN A 39 0.26 11.69 -7.42
N LEU A 40 -0.07 10.43 -7.17
CA LEU A 40 -0.79 10.01 -5.96
C LEU A 40 0.23 9.70 -4.87
N LEU A 41 0.16 10.41 -3.73
CA LEU A 41 1.07 10.22 -2.58
C LEU A 41 2.54 10.51 -2.91
N LYS A 42 2.79 11.45 -3.83
CA LYS A 42 4.12 11.85 -4.27
C LYS A 42 5.02 12.24 -3.08
N GLY A 43 6.22 11.70 -3.06
CA GLY A 43 7.26 12.01 -2.08
C GLY A 43 7.18 11.23 -0.76
N LEU A 44 6.14 10.43 -0.55
CA LEU A 44 6.10 9.48 0.56
C LEU A 44 6.94 8.25 0.23
N TYR A 45 7.53 7.66 1.27
CA TYR A 45 8.10 6.33 1.17
C TYR A 45 6.98 5.29 1.23
N GLY A 46 7.17 4.18 0.54
CA GLY A 46 6.24 3.06 0.55
C GLY A 46 6.82 1.83 -0.09
N PHE A 47 6.07 0.73 -0.03
CA PHE A 47 6.43 -0.50 -0.71
C PHE A 47 6.09 -0.43 -2.19
N VAL A 48 6.68 -1.33 -2.98
CA VAL A 48 6.40 -1.40 -4.41
C VAL A 48 4.94 -1.79 -4.62
N GLN A 49 4.21 -0.96 -5.36
CA GLN A 49 2.84 -1.25 -5.78
C GLN A 49 2.77 -1.41 -7.29
N THR A 50 2.28 -2.56 -7.75
CA THR A 50 2.20 -2.91 -9.17
C THR A 50 0.82 -3.46 -9.52
N GLU A 51 0.41 -3.32 -10.79
CA GLU A 51 -0.82 -3.90 -11.33
C GLU A 51 -0.65 -5.37 -11.69
N VAL A 52 0.59 -5.80 -11.90
CA VAL A 52 0.97 -7.15 -12.31
C VAL A 52 1.86 -7.74 -11.24
N LEU A 53 1.48 -8.89 -10.70
CA LEU A 53 2.30 -9.62 -9.74
C LEU A 53 3.62 -10.02 -10.42
N PRO A 54 4.78 -9.64 -9.85
CA PRO A 54 6.06 -10.03 -10.43
C PRO A 54 6.23 -11.55 -10.38
N LYS A 55 7.01 -12.11 -11.32
CA LYS A 55 7.29 -13.55 -11.40
C LYS A 55 8.50 -13.94 -10.56
N GLU A 56 8.59 -13.42 -9.34
CA GLU A 56 9.68 -13.78 -8.45
C GLU A 56 9.37 -15.10 -7.75
N SER A 57 10.32 -16.05 -7.78
CA SER A 57 10.12 -17.41 -7.27
C SER A 57 9.95 -17.47 -5.74
N SER A 58 10.30 -16.40 -5.03
CA SER A 58 10.29 -16.33 -3.55
C SER A 58 9.16 -15.45 -2.99
N LEU A 59 8.07 -15.26 -3.75
CA LEU A 59 6.93 -14.46 -3.29
C LEU A 59 6.03 -15.25 -2.33
N THR A 60 5.98 -14.79 -1.08
CA THR A 60 5.08 -15.30 -0.05
C THR A 60 3.88 -14.39 0.10
N PHE A 61 2.67 -14.92 0.00
CA PHE A 61 1.46 -14.13 0.20
C PHE A 61 1.21 -13.91 1.71
N LEU A 62 1.12 -12.65 2.14
CA LEU A 62 0.88 -12.29 3.54
C LEU A 62 -0.60 -12.01 3.81
N GLY A 63 -1.32 -11.41 2.85
CA GLY A 63 -2.71 -11.03 3.07
C GLY A 63 -3.24 -9.97 2.12
N LYS A 64 -4.38 -9.38 2.46
CA LYS A 64 -5.00 -8.31 1.67
C LYS A 64 -5.27 -7.11 2.56
N VAL A 65 -4.97 -5.93 2.03
CA VAL A 65 -5.30 -4.66 2.67
C VAL A 65 -6.26 -3.88 1.77
N GLN A 66 -7.27 -3.29 2.39
CA GLN A 66 -8.21 -2.42 1.70
C GLN A 66 -8.21 -1.04 2.35
N HIS A 67 -8.27 -0.01 1.51
CA HIS A 67 -8.37 1.38 1.92
C HIS A 67 -9.34 2.14 1.02
N GLU A 68 -10.32 2.78 1.65
CA GLU A 68 -11.30 3.59 0.95
C GLU A 68 -10.91 5.06 0.99
N TYR A 69 -10.65 5.64 -0.17
CA TYR A 69 -10.58 7.07 -0.39
C TYR A 69 -11.95 7.62 -0.81
N SER A 70 -12.11 8.95 -0.77
CA SER A 70 -13.39 9.60 -1.08
C SER A 70 -13.94 9.29 -2.48
N HIS A 71 -13.05 9.07 -3.45
CA HIS A 71 -13.42 8.82 -4.86
C HIS A 71 -12.94 7.46 -5.39
N ILE A 72 -12.13 6.72 -4.62
CA ILE A 72 -11.44 5.51 -5.06
C ILE A 72 -11.44 4.48 -3.93
N SER A 73 -11.73 3.23 -4.23
CA SER A 73 -11.45 2.11 -3.33
C SER A 73 -10.19 1.41 -3.79
N LEU A 74 -9.16 1.35 -2.94
CA LEU A 74 -7.90 0.65 -3.21
C LEU A 74 -7.89 -0.68 -2.46
N SER A 75 -7.71 -1.77 -3.18
CA SER A 75 -7.46 -3.10 -2.61
C SER A 75 -6.08 -3.56 -3.04
N ALA A 76 -5.19 -3.84 -2.09
CA ALA A 76 -3.87 -4.37 -2.37
C ALA A 76 -3.70 -5.78 -1.78
N LYS A 77 -3.19 -6.71 -2.59
CA LYS A 77 -2.72 -8.01 -2.11
C LYS A 77 -1.25 -7.87 -1.72
N VAL A 78 -0.91 -8.20 -0.48
CA VAL A 78 0.43 -8.02 0.10
C VAL A 78 1.22 -9.31 -0.03
N TYR A 79 2.44 -9.18 -0.54
CA TYR A 79 3.41 -10.26 -0.65
C TYR A 79 4.73 -9.83 -0.03
N GLU A 80 5.45 -10.79 0.53
CA GLU A 80 6.85 -10.66 0.93
C GLU A 80 7.73 -11.33 -0.11
N CYS A 81 8.89 -10.76 -0.41
CA CYS A 81 9.93 -11.39 -1.18
C CYS A 81 11.26 -11.22 -0.46
N GLU A 82 11.90 -12.34 -0.10
CA GLU A 82 13.27 -12.31 0.39
C GLU A 82 14.24 -12.17 -0.78
N VAL A 83 15.14 -11.20 -0.68
CA VAL A 83 16.07 -10.85 -1.75
C VAL A 83 17.45 -10.49 -1.22
N GLU A 84 18.43 -10.36 -2.11
CA GLU A 84 19.79 -9.94 -1.76
C GLU A 84 19.89 -8.42 -1.52
N LEU A 85 20.75 -8.01 -0.58
CA LEU A 85 20.92 -6.60 -0.20
C LEU A 85 21.26 -5.69 -1.40
N ASN A 86 22.00 -6.21 -2.38
CA ASN A 86 22.48 -5.44 -3.53
C ASN A 86 21.39 -5.15 -4.58
N GLN A 87 20.16 -5.66 -4.40
CA GLN A 87 19.08 -5.44 -5.37
C GLN A 87 18.49 -4.03 -5.28
N PHE A 88 18.51 -3.41 -4.09
CA PHE A 88 17.92 -2.10 -3.84
C PHE A 88 18.87 -1.16 -3.10
N GLN A 89 18.68 0.15 -3.28
CA GLN A 89 19.55 1.17 -2.70
C GLN A 89 19.17 1.53 -1.26
N GLU A 90 17.87 1.64 -0.96
CA GLU A 90 17.37 2.17 0.31
C GLU A 90 16.74 1.05 1.15
N TRP A 91 17.38 0.76 2.29
CA TRP A 91 16.97 -0.28 3.23
C TRP A 91 16.77 0.31 4.62
N PHE A 92 15.63 0.02 5.23
CA PHE A 92 15.25 0.57 6.53
C PHE A 92 14.91 -0.55 7.49
N ASP A 93 15.29 -0.39 8.76
CA ASP A 93 14.82 -1.26 9.82
C ASP A 93 13.40 -0.88 10.23
N TYR A 94 12.72 -1.79 10.93
CA TYR A 94 11.32 -1.61 11.30
C TYR A 94 11.06 -0.37 12.17
N ASP A 95 11.95 -0.03 13.11
CA ASP A 95 11.77 1.13 13.99
C ASP A 95 11.91 2.44 13.21
N THR A 96 12.86 2.51 12.29
CA THR A 96 13.00 3.63 11.36
C THR A 96 11.75 3.78 10.51
N ILE A 97 11.23 2.69 9.94
CA ILE A 97 10.04 2.68 9.09
C ILE A 97 8.82 3.24 9.84
N LEU A 98 8.63 2.88 11.12
CA LEU A 98 7.53 3.40 11.94
C LEU A 98 7.59 4.93 12.15
N LYS A 99 8.78 5.53 12.08
CA LYS A 99 8.98 6.98 12.21
C LYS A 99 8.88 7.71 10.87
N MET A 100 8.87 6.99 9.75
CA MET A 100 8.77 7.56 8.42
C MET A 100 7.33 7.90 8.05
N ALA A 101 7.18 8.91 7.18
CA ALA A 101 5.90 9.24 6.59
C ALA A 101 5.53 8.22 5.50
N LEU A 102 4.76 7.19 5.89
CA LEU A 102 4.21 6.17 5.00
C LEU A 102 2.71 6.38 4.78
N SER A 103 2.19 5.81 3.71
CA SER A 103 0.74 5.78 3.52
C SER A 103 0.05 4.87 4.54
N LYS A 104 -1.26 5.08 4.78
CA LYS A 104 -2.06 4.18 5.64
C LYS A 104 -2.12 2.73 5.10
N VAL A 105 -1.93 2.54 3.80
CA VAL A 105 -1.95 1.21 3.18
C VAL A 105 -0.65 0.47 3.51
N ASP A 106 0.48 1.16 3.46
CA ASP A 106 1.79 0.59 3.80
C ASP A 106 1.89 0.26 5.29
N HIS A 107 1.31 1.08 6.17
CA HIS A 107 1.19 0.74 7.60
C HIS A 107 0.44 -0.58 7.81
N LYS A 108 -0.70 -0.79 7.13
CA LYS A 108 -1.44 -2.06 7.22
C LYS A 108 -0.63 -3.23 6.68
N ALA A 109 0.19 -3.01 5.65
CA ALA A 109 1.05 -4.04 5.10
C ALA A 109 2.16 -4.44 6.09
N LEU A 110 2.73 -3.48 6.83
CA LEU A 110 3.69 -3.75 7.92
C LEU A 110 3.07 -4.55 9.06
N GLU A 111 1.80 -4.31 9.38
CA GLU A 111 1.09 -5.10 10.39
C GLU A 111 0.92 -6.55 9.94
N LEU A 112 0.67 -6.80 8.65
CA LEU A 112 0.59 -8.16 8.10
C LEU A 112 1.93 -8.90 8.13
N LEU A 113 3.05 -8.18 7.97
CA LEU A 113 4.39 -8.78 8.03
C LEU A 113 4.76 -9.28 9.44
N LYS A 114 4.17 -8.69 10.48
CA LYS A 114 4.42 -9.08 11.88
C LYS A 114 3.67 -10.34 12.33
N ASN A 115 2.68 -10.76 11.55
CA ASN A 115 1.70 -11.77 11.92
C ASN A 115 2.08 -13.14 11.35
#